data_AF-V9GMF0-F1
#
_entry.id   AF-V9GMF0-F1
#
_cell.length_a   1.000
_cell.length_b   1.000
_cell.length_c   1.000
_cell.angle_alpha   90.00
_cell.angle_beta   90.00
_cell.angle_gamma   90.00
#
_symmetry.space_group_name_H-M   'P 1'
#
loop_
_entity.id
_entity.type
_entity.pdbx_description
1 polymer ?
#
loop_
_entity_poly.entity_id
_entity_poly.type
_entity_poly.pdbx_seq_one_letter_code
_entity_poly.pdbx_strand_id
1 'polypeptide(L)'
;MSLADTTIYVQNATDYSNNSANREVKVTPVLDTERPEVVRVEAQESSAGNHEFIVEFTEAVLESDVRNVNNYVLKDSDGKVVRTAGFNYDGHPITTPTFVDNNSKVKVSAIGKLASGTYTLEINNIRDRAAVPNTMVPYTTTINLADISKPSILNSSSYYEEVISGSNVGYTITVQYNKAMAFSGNGSVTEANKYNYRDASGNYQPLPANASVNAINAETVRITLPARSGGYAIVNNGAVGLRVVNVADANGNYVDNNIATASITEKGTQRVAVSSSKATDKTTVEVNFDGPLAQVYANDFELVKPNGSKQGLTLSSFNPGSSKATFKVVGEALEPSTVVQCSNERCI
;
A
#
# COMPACT_ATOMS: atom_id res chain seq x y z
N MET A 1 -21.55 12.49 38.31
CA MET A 1 -22.85 12.99 38.81
C MET A 1 -23.88 11.91 38.54
N SER A 2 -24.61 11.41 39.54
CA SER A 2 -25.73 10.50 39.29
C SER A 2 -26.94 11.35 38.92
N LEU A 3 -27.56 11.03 37.77
CA LEU A 3 -28.88 11.54 37.46
C LEU A 3 -29.87 10.87 38.43
N ALA A 4 -30.86 11.64 38.90
CA ALA A 4 -31.83 11.14 39.85
C ALA A 4 -32.63 9.97 39.27
N ASP A 5 -32.88 8.95 40.09
CA ASP A 5 -33.74 7.83 39.72
C ASP A 5 -35.11 8.35 39.28
N THR A 6 -35.58 7.89 38.12
CA THR A 6 -36.90 8.24 37.60
C THR A 6 -37.82 7.04 37.72
N THR A 7 -38.88 7.16 38.52
CA THR A 7 -39.91 6.12 38.60
C THR A 7 -41.00 6.42 37.57
N ILE A 8 -41.21 5.49 36.64
CA ILE A 8 -42.32 5.53 35.68
C ILE A 8 -43.50 4.83 36.31
N TYR A 9 -44.63 5.54 36.44
CA TYR A 9 -45.89 4.99 36.94
C TYR A 9 -46.86 4.76 35.78
N VAL A 10 -47.35 3.53 35.65
CA VAL A 10 -48.44 3.17 34.73
C VAL A 10 -49.68 2.88 35.58
N GLN A 11 -50.67 3.77 35.49
CA GLN A 11 -51.91 3.64 36.25
C GLN A 11 -52.99 2.95 35.42
N ASN A 12 -53.80 2.11 36.06
CA ASN A 12 -54.95 1.43 35.46
C ASN A 12 -54.61 0.61 34.21
N ALA A 13 -53.43 0.00 34.15
CA ALA A 13 -53.07 -0.92 33.07
C ALA A 13 -54.07 -2.09 33.08
N THR A 14 -54.86 -2.21 32.02
CA THR A 14 -55.97 -3.17 31.93
C THR A 14 -55.66 -4.23 30.88
N ASP A 15 -55.82 -5.50 31.22
CA ASP A 15 -55.63 -6.61 30.28
C ASP A 15 -56.88 -6.88 29.40
N TYR A 16 -56.77 -7.78 28.43
CA TYR A 16 -57.89 -8.17 27.54
C TYR A 16 -59.04 -8.90 28.26
N SER A 17 -58.87 -9.23 29.53
CA SER A 17 -59.90 -9.82 30.40
C SER A 17 -60.51 -8.79 31.36
N ASN A 18 -60.24 -7.49 31.16
CA ASN A 18 -60.68 -6.37 31.99
C ASN A 18 -60.11 -6.35 33.44
N ASN A 19 -59.00 -7.05 33.69
CA ASN A 19 -58.29 -6.89 34.97
C ASN A 19 -57.40 -5.65 34.91
N SER A 20 -57.51 -4.74 35.88
CA SER A 20 -56.69 -3.55 35.95
C SER A 20 -55.73 -3.55 37.13
N ALA A 21 -54.54 -2.99 36.93
CA ALA A 21 -53.56 -2.79 38.00
C ALA A 21 -52.66 -1.59 37.73
N ASN A 22 -52.13 -1.00 38.81
CA ASN A 22 -51.03 -0.06 38.72
C ASN A 22 -49.70 -0.83 38.63
N ARG A 23 -48.77 -0.29 37.85
CA ARG A 23 -47.39 -0.77 37.74
C ARG A 23 -46.44 0.40 37.91
N GLU A 24 -45.31 0.14 38.52
CA GLU A 24 -44.22 1.08 38.57
C GLU A 24 -42.93 0.39 38.15
N VAL A 25 -42.06 1.13 37.48
CA VAL A 25 -40.70 0.70 37.16
C VAL A 25 -39.75 1.84 37.50
N LYS A 26 -38.72 1.51 38.28
CA LYS A 26 -37.64 2.44 38.61
C LYS A 26 -36.58 2.35 37.51
N VAL A 27 -36.29 3.49 36.88
CA VAL A 27 -35.24 3.60 35.86
C VAL A 27 -34.07 4.37 36.45
N THR A 28 -32.93 3.70 36.55
CA THR A 28 -31.66 4.31 36.92
C THR A 28 -30.83 4.50 35.64
N PRO A 29 -30.68 5.72 35.13
CA PRO A 29 -29.86 5.97 33.96
C PRO A 29 -28.38 5.71 34.29
N VAL A 30 -27.71 4.95 33.43
CA VAL A 30 -26.25 4.82 33.45
C VAL A 30 -25.70 5.88 32.52
N LEU A 31 -24.86 6.77 33.05
CA LEU A 31 -24.17 7.77 32.26
C LEU A 31 -22.85 7.20 31.78
N ASP A 32 -22.55 7.41 30.50
CA ASP A 32 -21.22 7.19 29.98
C ASP A 32 -20.27 8.28 30.49
N THR A 33 -19.20 7.86 31.16
CA THR A 33 -18.19 8.77 31.72
C THR A 33 -16.81 8.57 31.11
N GLU A 34 -16.68 7.60 30.21
CA GLU A 34 -15.43 7.36 29.49
C GLU A 34 -15.30 8.42 28.39
N ARG A 35 -14.08 8.86 28.14
CA ARG A 35 -13.78 9.84 27.10
C ARG A 35 -13.19 9.10 25.92
N PRO A 36 -13.44 9.58 24.69
CA PRO A 36 -12.72 9.05 23.56
C PRO A 36 -11.24 9.44 23.68
N GLU A 37 -10.36 8.48 23.41
CA GLU A 37 -8.92 8.67 23.37
C GLU A 37 -8.39 8.23 22.00
N VAL A 38 -7.28 8.83 21.56
CA VAL A 38 -6.60 8.38 20.33
C VAL A 38 -5.74 7.18 20.66
N VAL A 39 -6.06 6.03 20.08
CA VAL A 39 -5.31 4.78 20.19
C VAL A 39 -4.00 4.86 19.40
N ARG A 40 -4.07 5.35 18.16
CA ARG A 40 -2.91 5.53 17.29
C ARG A 40 -3.22 6.48 16.13
N VAL A 41 -2.14 6.99 15.54
CA VAL A 41 -2.17 7.66 14.24
C VAL A 41 -1.21 6.94 13.30
N GLU A 42 -1.72 6.49 12.17
CA GLU A 42 -0.95 5.85 11.10
C GLU A 42 -0.87 6.79 9.90
N ALA A 43 0.34 6.99 9.37
CA ALA A 43 0.53 7.73 8.13
C ALA A 43 0.68 6.73 6.98
N GLN A 44 -0.03 7.00 5.88
CA GLN A 44 0.01 6.17 4.69
C GLN A 44 -0.02 7.03 3.43
N GLU A 45 0.38 6.43 2.31
CA GLU A 45 0.23 7.04 0.98
C GLU A 45 -1.02 6.44 0.31
N SER A 46 -1.88 7.31 -0.22
CA SER A 46 -3.03 6.88 -1.03
C SER A 46 -2.59 6.39 -2.41
N SER A 47 -3.47 5.70 -3.13
CA SER A 47 -3.16 5.25 -4.51
C SER A 47 -2.87 6.41 -5.48
N ALA A 48 -3.30 7.63 -5.16
CA ALA A 48 -3.01 8.85 -5.92
C ALA A 48 -1.69 9.54 -5.50
N GLY A 49 -0.96 8.96 -4.53
CA GLY A 49 0.29 9.48 -4.02
C GLY A 49 0.14 10.58 -2.97
N ASN A 50 -1.05 10.77 -2.39
CA ASN A 50 -1.25 11.77 -1.33
C ASN A 50 -0.95 11.18 0.04
N HIS A 51 -0.42 11.98 0.96
CA HIS A 51 -0.29 11.55 2.36
C HIS A 51 -1.64 11.60 3.08
N GLU A 52 -1.95 10.55 3.81
CA GLU A 52 -3.16 10.40 4.62
C GLU A 52 -2.77 9.99 6.04
N PHE A 53 -3.49 10.52 7.02
CA PHE A 53 -3.32 10.19 8.44
C PHE A 53 -4.60 9.51 8.94
N ILE A 54 -4.49 8.26 9.36
CA ILE A 54 -5.58 7.46 9.92
C ILE A 54 -5.48 7.53 11.44
N VAL A 55 -6.42 8.23 12.05
CA VAL A 55 -6.56 8.40 13.50
C VAL A 55 -7.58 7.38 14.00
N GLU A 56 -7.17 6.51 14.91
CA GLU A 56 -8.06 5.52 15.55
C GLU A 56 -8.40 5.98 16.97
N PHE A 57 -9.68 6.04 17.28
CA PHE A 57 -10.21 6.37 18.60
C PHE A 57 -10.61 5.09 19.37
N THR A 58 -10.66 5.17 20.70
CA THR A 58 -11.10 4.07 21.59
C THR A 58 -12.58 3.70 21.39
N GLU A 59 -13.37 4.63 20.87
CA GLU A 59 -14.81 4.49 20.67
C GLU A 59 -15.31 5.35 19.49
N ALA A 60 -16.62 5.28 19.22
CA ALA A 60 -17.23 6.05 18.14
C ALA A 60 -17.40 7.53 18.50
N VAL A 61 -17.00 8.43 17.60
CA VAL A 61 -17.00 9.88 17.81
C VAL A 61 -18.04 10.62 16.96
N LEU A 62 -18.39 11.85 17.33
CA LEU A 62 -19.36 12.68 16.59
C LEU A 62 -18.84 13.08 15.22
N GLU A 63 -19.67 12.87 14.21
CA GLU A 63 -19.37 13.25 12.83
C GLU A 63 -19.16 14.75 12.66
N SER A 64 -19.89 15.59 13.39
CA SER A 64 -19.74 17.04 13.35
C SER A 64 -18.34 17.50 13.76
N ASP A 65 -17.76 16.84 14.76
CA ASP A 65 -16.45 17.20 15.31
C ASP A 65 -15.34 16.64 14.42
N VAL A 66 -15.57 15.47 13.82
CA VAL A 66 -14.67 14.88 12.84
C VAL A 66 -14.57 15.74 11.58
N ARG A 67 -15.71 16.20 11.05
CA ARG A 67 -15.75 17.04 9.84
C ARG A 67 -15.24 18.46 10.08
N ASN A 68 -15.11 18.89 11.33
CA ASN A 68 -14.58 20.20 11.66
C ASN A 68 -13.04 20.23 11.49
N VAL A 69 -12.58 20.80 10.38
CA VAL A 69 -11.14 20.90 10.07
C VAL A 69 -10.33 21.61 11.16
N ASN A 70 -10.94 22.52 11.92
CA ASN A 70 -10.26 23.27 12.98
C ASN A 70 -9.84 22.40 14.18
N ASN A 71 -10.36 21.18 14.26
CA ASN A 71 -9.99 20.21 15.29
C ASN A 71 -8.64 19.53 15.02
N TYR A 72 -8.00 19.81 13.87
CA TYR A 72 -6.74 19.20 13.44
C TYR A 72 -5.73 20.27 13.08
N VAL A 73 -4.49 20.16 13.57
CA VAL A 73 -3.39 21.04 13.19
C VAL A 73 -2.15 20.20 12.88
N LEU A 74 -1.55 20.43 11.71
CA LEU A 74 -0.28 19.82 11.35
C LEU A 74 0.86 20.83 11.46
N LYS A 75 1.92 20.45 12.17
CA LYS A 75 3.16 21.23 12.32
C LYS A 75 4.36 20.47 11.79
N ASP A 76 5.35 21.18 11.28
CA ASP A 76 6.64 20.63 10.87
C ASP A 76 7.55 20.36 12.08
N SER A 77 8.79 19.92 11.82
CA SER A 77 9.80 19.62 12.84
C SER A 77 10.25 20.84 13.65
N ASP A 78 10.07 22.06 13.13
CA ASP A 78 10.39 23.30 13.85
C ASP A 78 9.19 23.77 14.72
N GLY A 79 8.07 23.03 14.71
CA GLY A 79 6.84 23.42 15.37
C GLY A 79 6.04 24.50 14.62
N LYS A 80 6.40 24.80 13.36
CA LYS A 80 5.65 25.75 12.53
C LYS A 80 4.48 25.03 11.85
N VAL A 81 3.36 25.73 11.71
CA VAL A 81 2.19 25.20 11.01
C VAL A 81 2.51 24.93 9.54
N VAL A 82 2.09 23.77 9.04
CA VAL A 82 2.21 23.40 7.64
C VAL A 82 1.19 24.20 6.82
N ARG A 83 1.64 24.83 5.74
CA ARG A 83 0.79 25.68 4.86
C ARG A 83 0.76 25.23 3.40
N THR A 84 1.27 24.03 3.16
CA THR A 84 1.39 23.41 1.84
C THR A 84 0.60 22.10 1.83
N ALA A 85 0.54 21.45 0.67
CA ALA A 85 -0.08 20.13 0.52
C ALA A 85 -1.50 20.03 1.13
N GLY A 86 -2.34 21.05 0.93
CA GLY A 86 -3.73 21.04 1.39
C GLY A 86 -3.95 21.47 2.84
N PHE A 87 -3.00 22.17 3.47
CA PHE A 87 -3.18 22.80 4.78
C PHE A 87 -3.22 24.34 4.66
N ASN A 88 -4.06 24.99 5.48
CA ASN A 88 -4.27 26.44 5.46
C ASN A 88 -3.21 27.20 6.30
N TYR A 89 -3.38 28.52 6.45
CA TYR A 89 -2.40 29.38 7.15
C TYR A 89 -2.20 29.05 8.63
N ASP A 90 -3.18 28.39 9.24
CA ASP A 90 -3.23 27.98 10.65
C ASP A 90 -2.87 26.48 10.83
N GLY A 91 -2.53 25.78 9.75
CA GLY A 91 -2.18 24.36 9.78
C GLY A 91 -3.37 23.41 9.79
N HIS A 92 -4.59 23.91 9.54
CA HIS A 92 -5.78 23.07 9.42
C HIS A 92 -5.88 22.45 8.02
N PRO A 93 -6.34 21.20 7.89
CA PRO A 93 -6.60 20.60 6.59
C PRO A 93 -7.68 21.39 5.84
N ILE A 94 -7.51 21.57 4.53
CA ILE A 94 -8.50 22.20 3.66
C ILE A 94 -9.57 21.17 3.25
N THR A 95 -9.18 19.89 3.14
CA THR A 95 -10.12 18.80 2.90
C THR A 95 -10.78 18.37 4.20
N THR A 96 -12.10 18.21 4.18
CA THR A 96 -12.88 17.70 5.31
C THR A 96 -12.44 16.28 5.68
N PRO A 97 -12.03 16.01 6.94
CA PRO A 97 -11.76 14.66 7.40
C PRO A 97 -13.01 13.77 7.31
N THR A 98 -12.80 12.47 7.11
CA THR A 98 -13.88 11.49 6.87
C THR A 98 -13.68 10.23 7.68
N PHE A 99 -14.75 9.52 8.03
CA PHE A 99 -14.63 8.20 8.62
C PHE A 99 -14.20 7.17 7.58
N VAL A 100 -13.37 6.21 8.02
CA VAL A 100 -12.97 5.04 7.22
C VAL A 100 -13.57 3.73 7.73
N ASP A 101 -14.30 3.77 8.85
CA ASP A 101 -14.95 2.61 9.48
C ASP A 101 -16.25 3.01 10.21
N ASN A 102 -16.67 2.20 11.19
CA ASN A 102 -17.83 2.38 12.08
C ASN A 102 -17.72 3.59 13.05
N ASN A 103 -17.28 4.74 12.55
CA ASN A 103 -17.14 6.01 13.26
C ASN A 103 -16.04 6.07 14.34
N SER A 104 -15.07 5.15 14.33
CA SER A 104 -13.93 5.10 15.26
C SER A 104 -12.59 5.41 14.61
N LYS A 105 -12.50 5.38 13.28
CA LYS A 105 -11.30 5.72 12.51
C LYS A 105 -11.58 6.87 11.56
N VAL A 106 -10.76 7.90 11.68
CA VAL A 106 -10.87 9.13 10.90
C VAL A 106 -9.66 9.26 10.01
N LYS A 107 -9.91 9.65 8.76
CA LYS A 107 -8.90 10.00 7.79
C LYS A 107 -8.80 11.50 7.64
N VAL A 108 -7.61 12.03 7.90
CA VAL A 108 -7.19 13.40 7.56
C VAL A 108 -6.28 13.31 6.33
N SER A 109 -6.55 14.07 5.28
CA SER A 109 -5.83 13.97 4.00
C SER A 109 -5.05 15.23 3.67
N ALA A 110 -3.82 15.05 3.18
CA ALA A 110 -3.10 16.07 2.45
C ALA A 110 -3.54 16.10 0.98
N ILE A 111 -3.31 17.22 0.30
CA ILE A 111 -3.39 17.34 -1.15
C ILE A 111 -1.95 17.26 -1.69
N GLY A 112 -1.49 16.05 -2.00
CA GLY A 112 -0.14 15.75 -2.45
C GLY A 112 0.76 15.13 -1.36
N LYS A 113 2.05 15.03 -1.68
CA LYS A 113 3.10 14.55 -0.76
C LYS A 113 3.61 15.69 0.10
N LEU A 114 3.69 15.44 1.41
CA LEU A 114 4.49 16.28 2.29
C LEU A 114 5.97 15.94 2.10
N ALA A 115 6.85 16.87 2.45
CA ALA A 115 8.28 16.59 2.45
C ALA A 115 8.59 15.44 3.42
N SER A 116 9.62 14.66 3.09
CA SER A 116 10.15 13.65 4.00
C SER A 116 10.64 14.34 5.28
N GLY A 117 10.24 13.83 6.44
CA GLY A 117 10.58 14.45 7.72
C GLY A 117 9.62 14.09 8.84
N THR A 118 9.82 14.74 9.99
CA THR A 118 9.00 14.54 11.18
C THR A 118 7.98 15.67 11.30
N TYR A 119 6.74 15.30 11.60
CA TYR A 119 5.61 16.21 11.75
C TYR A 119 4.93 15.99 13.09
N THR A 120 4.20 17.00 13.57
CA THR A 120 3.36 16.90 14.76
C THR A 120 1.91 17.10 14.36
N LEU A 121 1.04 16.13 14.68
CA LEU A 121 -0.40 16.23 14.51
C LEU A 121 -1.05 16.50 15.85
N GLU A 122 -1.81 17.59 15.94
CA GLU A 122 -2.63 17.96 17.09
C GLU A 122 -4.11 17.70 16.78
N ILE A 123 -4.81 17.09 17.73
CA ILE A 123 -6.23 16.71 17.62
C ILE A 123 -6.97 17.19 18.86
N ASN A 124 -8.04 17.95 18.67
CA ASN A 124 -8.76 18.63 19.75
C ASN A 124 -10.28 18.55 19.57
N ASN A 125 -11.02 18.74 20.67
CA ASN A 125 -12.48 18.93 20.68
C ASN A 125 -13.29 17.84 19.95
N ILE A 126 -12.80 16.61 19.94
CA ILE A 126 -13.59 15.45 19.47
C ILE A 126 -14.40 14.91 20.64
N ARG A 127 -15.70 14.71 20.43
CA ARG A 127 -16.60 14.11 21.42
C ARG A 127 -17.08 12.74 21.00
N ASP A 128 -17.40 11.90 21.99
CA ASP A 128 -18.09 10.63 21.77
C ASP A 128 -19.56 10.83 21.36
N ARG A 129 -20.27 9.73 21.12
CA ARG A 129 -21.68 9.73 20.73
C ARG A 129 -22.65 9.50 21.89
N ALA A 130 -22.21 9.63 23.14
CA ALA A 130 -23.08 9.46 24.30
C ALA A 130 -24.19 10.52 24.33
N ALA A 131 -25.28 10.24 25.06
CA ALA A 131 -26.41 11.17 25.18
C ALA A 131 -26.00 12.50 25.83
N VAL A 132 -25.01 12.47 26.71
CA VAL A 132 -24.26 13.64 27.17
C VAL A 132 -22.82 13.43 26.70
N PRO A 133 -22.41 14.04 25.57
CA PRO A 133 -21.14 13.71 24.95
C PRO A 133 -19.94 14.07 25.83
N ASN A 134 -18.96 13.16 25.96
CA ASN A 134 -17.69 13.46 26.60
C ASN A 134 -16.65 13.92 25.56
N THR A 135 -15.95 15.01 25.84
CA THR A 135 -14.87 15.52 24.98
C THR A 135 -13.54 14.85 25.34
N MET A 136 -12.78 14.43 24.32
CA MET A 136 -11.40 13.96 24.49
C MET A 136 -10.51 15.02 25.15
N VAL A 137 -9.45 14.57 25.82
CA VAL A 137 -8.32 15.43 26.17
C VAL A 137 -7.55 15.78 24.88
N PRO A 138 -7.08 17.03 24.69
CA PRO A 138 -6.17 17.39 23.60
C PRO A 138 -5.06 16.35 23.39
N TYR A 139 -4.93 15.89 22.16
CA TYR A 139 -3.94 14.88 21.79
C TYR A 139 -2.90 15.46 20.84
N THR A 140 -1.66 15.06 21.03
CA THR A 140 -0.54 15.47 20.18
C THR A 140 0.36 14.27 19.96
N THR A 141 0.71 14.02 18.70
CA THR A 141 1.64 12.93 18.35
C THR A 141 2.60 13.35 17.25
N THR A 142 3.73 12.66 17.23
CA THR A 142 4.78 12.85 16.24
C THR A 142 4.66 11.76 15.17
N ILE A 143 4.72 12.17 13.91
CA ILE A 143 4.57 11.32 12.74
C ILE A 143 5.85 11.43 11.90
N ASN A 144 6.46 10.30 11.60
CA ASN A 144 7.64 10.26 10.74
C ASN A 144 7.24 9.87 9.31
N LEU A 145 7.41 10.80 8.37
CA LEU A 145 7.15 10.62 6.94
C LEU A 145 8.41 10.27 6.15
N ALA A 146 9.48 9.80 6.82
CA ALA A 146 10.72 9.41 6.16
C ALA A 146 10.51 8.27 5.15
N ASP A 147 9.77 7.24 5.56
CA ASP A 147 9.31 6.18 4.66
C ASP A 147 7.98 5.59 5.16
N ILE A 148 6.88 6.01 4.53
CA ILE A 148 5.52 5.53 4.78
C ILE A 148 4.93 4.81 3.55
N SER A 149 5.74 4.65 2.49
CA SER A 149 5.28 4.01 1.28
C SER A 149 5.24 2.49 1.50
N LYS A 150 4.17 1.83 1.09
CA LYS A 150 4.05 0.37 1.29
C LYS A 150 4.91 -0.38 0.27
N PRO A 151 5.54 -1.50 0.65
CA PRO A 151 6.23 -2.36 -0.31
C PRO A 151 5.25 -3.02 -1.28
N SER A 152 5.71 -3.28 -2.50
CA SER A 152 4.98 -4.00 -3.55
C SER A 152 5.90 -4.96 -4.30
N ILE A 153 5.30 -5.97 -4.94
CA ILE A 153 6.03 -6.95 -5.77
C ILE A 153 6.18 -6.37 -7.18
N LEU A 154 7.42 -6.36 -7.68
CA LEU A 154 7.73 -6.01 -9.07
C LEU A 154 7.59 -7.26 -9.95
N ASN A 155 6.41 -7.46 -10.55
CA ASN A 155 6.14 -8.63 -11.39
C ASN A 155 7.12 -8.76 -12.57
N SER A 156 7.51 -7.65 -13.20
CA SER A 156 8.45 -7.59 -14.33
C SER A 156 9.89 -8.00 -13.98
N SER A 157 10.25 -7.98 -12.70
CA SER A 157 11.57 -8.36 -12.19
C SER A 157 11.54 -9.65 -11.36
N SER A 158 10.36 -10.23 -11.17
CA SER A 158 10.16 -11.45 -10.39
C SER A 158 9.89 -12.61 -11.34
N TYR A 159 10.57 -13.73 -11.19
CA TYR A 159 10.53 -14.83 -12.16
C TYR A 159 10.68 -16.20 -11.54
N TYR A 160 10.31 -17.26 -12.25
CA TYR A 160 10.63 -18.62 -11.85
C TYR A 160 11.57 -19.32 -12.83
N GLU A 161 12.29 -20.31 -12.30
CA GLU A 161 13.11 -21.26 -13.05
C GLU A 161 12.66 -22.68 -12.67
N GLU A 162 12.48 -23.55 -13.66
CA GLU A 162 12.18 -24.96 -13.43
C GLU A 162 13.38 -25.71 -12.85
N VAL A 163 13.09 -26.58 -11.89
CA VAL A 163 14.04 -27.52 -11.31
C VAL A 163 13.54 -28.93 -11.58
N ILE A 164 14.14 -29.58 -12.58
CA ILE A 164 13.75 -30.92 -13.00
C ILE A 164 14.56 -31.96 -12.23
N SER A 165 13.87 -32.92 -11.60
CA SER A 165 14.48 -34.07 -10.91
C SER A 165 13.78 -35.35 -11.37
N GLY A 166 14.34 -35.98 -12.40
CA GLY A 166 13.66 -37.08 -13.10
C GLY A 166 12.36 -36.61 -13.75
N SER A 167 11.24 -37.26 -13.44
CA SER A 167 9.89 -36.85 -13.91
C SER A 167 9.21 -35.82 -12.99
N ASN A 168 9.86 -35.40 -11.91
CA ASN A 168 9.32 -34.42 -10.97
C ASN A 168 9.79 -33.02 -11.36
N VAL A 169 8.90 -32.04 -11.20
CA VAL A 169 9.17 -30.63 -11.51
C VAL A 169 9.00 -29.80 -10.23
N GLY A 170 10.00 -28.99 -9.91
CA GLY A 170 9.98 -27.97 -8.87
C GLY A 170 10.27 -26.60 -9.46
N TYR A 171 10.25 -25.56 -8.61
CA TYR A 171 10.48 -24.19 -9.07
C TYR A 171 11.38 -23.42 -8.11
N THR A 172 12.30 -22.64 -8.66
CA THR A 172 12.98 -21.57 -7.94
C THR A 172 12.35 -20.25 -8.35
N ILE A 173 11.63 -19.60 -7.43
CA ILE A 173 10.91 -18.35 -7.66
C ILE A 173 11.73 -17.21 -7.03
N THR A 174 12.19 -16.28 -7.85
CA THR A 174 12.81 -15.03 -7.41
C THR A 174 11.73 -13.96 -7.36
N VAL A 175 11.53 -13.36 -6.18
CA VAL A 175 10.56 -12.29 -5.95
C VAL A 175 11.32 -11.01 -5.65
N GLN A 176 11.12 -10.01 -6.51
CA GLN A 176 11.67 -8.67 -6.38
C GLN A 176 10.62 -7.73 -5.78
N TYR A 177 11.01 -7.01 -4.74
CA TYR A 177 10.21 -5.92 -4.17
C TYR A 177 10.73 -4.56 -4.66
N ASN A 178 9.89 -3.54 -4.58
CA ASN A 178 10.24 -2.16 -4.95
C ASN A 178 11.12 -1.43 -3.91
N LYS A 179 11.39 -2.06 -2.76
CA LYS A 179 12.18 -1.50 -1.65
C LYS A 179 12.70 -2.60 -0.72
N ALA A 180 13.58 -2.20 0.20
CA ALA A 180 14.20 -3.09 1.17
C ALA A 180 13.18 -3.69 2.14
N MET A 181 13.22 -5.01 2.33
CA MET A 181 12.27 -5.76 3.14
C MET A 181 12.80 -6.13 4.53
N ALA A 182 11.90 -6.40 5.48
CA ALA A 182 12.28 -6.96 6.77
C ALA A 182 12.68 -8.43 6.63
N PHE A 183 13.81 -8.85 7.22
CA PHE A 183 14.24 -10.27 7.27
C PHE A 183 14.11 -10.92 8.65
N SER A 184 13.49 -10.20 9.59
CA SER A 184 13.24 -10.68 10.94
C SER A 184 11.97 -10.06 11.49
N GLY A 185 11.45 -10.64 12.58
CA GLY A 185 10.25 -10.15 13.25
C GLY A 185 8.96 -10.43 12.49
N ASN A 186 7.85 -9.86 12.98
CA ASN A 186 6.51 -10.20 12.51
C ASN A 186 6.27 -9.89 11.03
N GLY A 187 7.02 -8.95 10.45
CA GLY A 187 6.95 -8.55 9.03
C GLY A 187 7.93 -9.29 8.11
N SER A 188 8.71 -10.25 8.62
CA SER A 188 9.78 -10.89 7.84
C SER A 188 9.32 -11.54 6.53
N VAL A 189 10.05 -11.31 5.43
CA VAL A 189 9.85 -11.99 4.12
C VAL A 189 10.52 -13.37 4.05
N THR A 190 11.26 -13.82 5.06
CA THR A 190 11.90 -15.15 5.05
C THR A 190 11.01 -16.25 5.64
N GLU A 191 9.82 -15.89 6.13
CA GLU A 191 8.88 -16.82 6.76
C GLU A 191 8.02 -17.54 5.70
N ALA A 192 8.27 -18.83 5.48
CA ALA A 192 7.60 -19.61 4.44
C ALA A 192 6.06 -19.66 4.58
N ASN A 193 5.54 -19.57 5.81
CA ASN A 193 4.09 -19.58 6.08
C ASN A 193 3.36 -18.32 5.57
N LYS A 194 4.09 -17.27 5.20
CA LYS A 194 3.54 -16.04 4.60
C LYS A 194 3.34 -16.12 3.10
N TYR A 195 3.72 -17.24 2.49
CA TYR A 195 3.64 -17.45 1.06
C TYR A 195 2.65 -18.57 0.75
N ASN A 196 1.89 -18.38 -0.32
CA ASN A 196 1.00 -19.38 -0.87
C ASN A 196 1.17 -19.45 -2.38
N TYR A 197 1.11 -20.66 -2.94
CA TYR A 197 1.07 -20.86 -4.38
C TYR A 197 -0.39 -21.10 -4.82
N ARG A 198 -0.72 -20.67 -6.03
CA ARG A 198 -2.04 -20.91 -6.63
C ARG A 198 -2.08 -22.30 -7.27
N ASP A 199 -3.09 -23.10 -6.97
CA ASP A 199 -3.31 -24.40 -7.61
C ASP A 199 -4.10 -24.29 -8.93
N ALA A 200 -4.30 -25.42 -9.60
CA ALA A 200 -4.98 -25.49 -10.90
C ALA A 200 -6.48 -25.12 -10.81
N SER A 201 -7.09 -25.27 -9.64
CA SER A 201 -8.47 -24.83 -9.37
C SER A 201 -8.54 -23.33 -9.06
N GLY A 202 -7.39 -22.68 -8.95
CA GLY A 202 -7.27 -21.25 -8.70
C GLY A 202 -7.24 -20.86 -7.22
N ASN A 203 -7.16 -21.83 -6.32
CA ASN A 203 -7.11 -21.60 -4.87
C ASN A 203 -5.66 -21.42 -4.40
N TYR A 204 -5.46 -20.62 -3.37
CA TYR A 204 -4.13 -20.43 -2.76
C TYR A 204 -3.88 -21.47 -1.67
N GLN A 205 -2.82 -22.26 -1.86
CA GLN A 205 -2.38 -23.32 -0.97
C GLN A 205 -1.11 -22.89 -0.22
N PRO A 206 -0.90 -23.31 1.04
CA PRO A 206 0.36 -23.10 1.75
C PRO A 206 1.54 -23.69 0.97
N LEU A 207 2.72 -23.09 1.13
CA LEU A 207 3.93 -23.71 0.61
C LEU A 207 4.11 -25.11 1.24
N PRO A 208 4.63 -26.10 0.50
CA PRO A 208 4.97 -27.40 1.06
C PRO A 208 5.97 -27.28 2.22
N ALA A 209 5.95 -28.23 3.15
CA ALA A 209 6.77 -28.18 4.36
C ALA A 209 8.30 -28.11 4.11
N ASN A 210 8.76 -28.62 2.97
CA ASN A 210 10.15 -28.59 2.53
C ASN A 210 10.46 -27.47 1.52
N ALA A 211 9.55 -26.51 1.36
CA ALA A 211 9.86 -25.26 0.67
C ALA A 211 10.69 -24.34 1.58
N SER A 212 11.52 -23.49 0.99
CA SER A 212 12.35 -22.53 1.73
C SER A 212 12.23 -21.14 1.13
N VAL A 213 12.30 -20.10 1.97
CA VAL A 213 12.36 -18.71 1.53
C VAL A 213 13.64 -18.08 2.08
N ASN A 214 14.53 -17.66 1.19
CA ASN A 214 15.83 -17.10 1.55
C ASN A 214 16.00 -15.72 0.94
N ALA A 215 16.50 -14.76 1.72
CA ALA A 215 16.89 -13.46 1.19
C ALA A 215 18.10 -13.62 0.24
N ILE A 216 18.06 -12.94 -0.91
CA ILE A 216 19.21 -12.80 -1.81
C ILE A 216 19.95 -11.49 -1.49
N ASN A 217 19.20 -10.40 -1.37
CA ASN A 217 19.65 -9.07 -0.99
C ASN A 217 18.48 -8.35 -0.28
N ALA A 218 18.60 -7.05 0.02
CA ALA A 218 17.59 -6.28 0.77
C ALA A 218 16.21 -6.26 0.10
N GLU A 219 16.11 -6.28 -1.23
CA GLU A 219 14.87 -6.15 -2.00
C GLU A 219 14.41 -7.47 -2.66
N THR A 220 15.20 -8.53 -2.59
CA THR A 220 14.93 -9.77 -3.35
C THR A 220 14.96 -11.00 -2.45
N VAL A 221 13.94 -11.85 -2.57
CA VAL A 221 13.91 -13.18 -1.95
C VAL A 221 13.82 -14.30 -2.99
N ARG A 222 14.29 -15.48 -2.61
CA ARG A 222 14.19 -16.72 -3.35
C ARG A 222 13.32 -17.71 -2.60
N ILE A 223 12.22 -18.11 -3.23
CA ILE A 223 11.36 -19.19 -2.76
C ILE A 223 11.73 -20.44 -3.55
N THR A 224 12.04 -21.53 -2.86
CA THR A 224 12.32 -22.83 -3.49
C THR A 224 11.13 -23.75 -3.25
N LEU A 225 10.43 -24.11 -4.32
CA LEU A 225 9.39 -25.11 -4.33
C LEU A 225 9.97 -26.47 -4.72
N PRO A 226 9.88 -27.48 -3.85
CA PRO A 226 10.49 -28.79 -4.07
C PRO A 226 9.83 -29.54 -5.22
N ALA A 227 10.60 -30.31 -5.98
CA ALA A 227 10.09 -31.05 -7.12
C ALA A 227 9.07 -32.11 -6.71
N ARG A 228 7.96 -32.19 -7.43
CA ARG A 228 6.93 -33.23 -7.25
C ARG A 228 6.34 -33.70 -8.58
N SER A 229 5.68 -34.85 -8.55
CA SER A 229 5.01 -35.39 -9.75
C SER A 229 3.93 -34.41 -10.23
N GLY A 230 3.95 -34.10 -11.53
CA GLY A 230 3.03 -33.13 -12.14
C GLY A 230 3.31 -31.65 -11.81
N GLY A 231 4.36 -31.36 -11.03
CA GLY A 231 4.77 -29.97 -10.74
C GLY A 231 3.77 -29.14 -9.93
N TYR A 232 3.90 -27.82 -10.03
CA TYR A 232 2.95 -26.85 -9.47
C TYR A 232 2.16 -26.22 -10.61
N ALA A 233 0.97 -25.72 -10.30
CA ALA A 233 0.11 -25.18 -11.33
C ALA A 233 0.72 -23.94 -11.98
N ILE A 234 0.81 -24.00 -13.31
CA ILE A 234 1.12 -22.86 -14.16
C ILE A 234 -0.20 -22.35 -14.73
N VAL A 235 -0.55 -21.12 -14.39
CA VAL A 235 -1.82 -20.45 -14.71
C VAL A 235 -1.55 -19.24 -15.60
N ASN A 236 -2.57 -18.71 -16.30
CA ASN A 236 -2.52 -17.45 -17.04
C ASN A 236 -1.25 -17.24 -17.89
N ASN A 237 -1.15 -17.90 -19.03
CA ASN A 237 -0.04 -17.72 -19.99
C ASN A 237 1.36 -18.03 -19.41
N GLY A 238 1.50 -19.12 -18.65
CA GLY A 238 2.83 -19.58 -18.23
C GLY A 238 3.31 -19.04 -16.88
N ALA A 239 2.42 -18.52 -16.03
CA ALA A 239 2.78 -17.91 -14.74
C ALA A 239 2.49 -18.80 -13.52
N VAL A 240 3.35 -18.74 -12.50
CA VAL A 240 3.06 -19.21 -11.15
C VAL A 240 2.31 -18.11 -10.39
N GLY A 241 1.13 -18.41 -9.87
CA GLY A 241 0.41 -17.49 -8.99
C GLY A 241 0.97 -17.54 -7.57
N LEU A 242 1.40 -16.39 -7.04
CA LEU A 242 1.94 -16.24 -5.70
C LEU A 242 1.06 -15.28 -4.89
N ARG A 243 0.74 -15.65 -3.66
CA ARG A 243 0.19 -14.73 -2.65
C ARG A 243 1.17 -14.61 -1.50
N VAL A 244 1.39 -13.39 -1.07
CA VAL A 244 2.23 -13.01 0.06
C VAL A 244 1.37 -12.28 1.08
N VAL A 245 1.47 -12.65 2.36
CA VAL A 245 0.65 -12.07 3.43
C VAL A 245 1.50 -11.56 4.59
N ASN A 246 1.09 -10.46 5.21
CA ASN A 246 1.73 -9.91 6.43
C ASN A 246 3.27 -9.75 6.33
N VAL A 247 3.79 -9.36 5.16
CA VAL A 247 5.20 -8.97 5.01
C VAL A 247 5.32 -7.45 5.03
N ALA A 248 6.44 -6.96 5.56
CA ALA A 248 6.70 -5.54 5.71
C ALA A 248 8.08 -5.16 5.18
N ASP A 249 8.24 -3.88 4.87
CA ASP A 249 9.54 -3.30 4.61
C ASP A 249 10.40 -3.21 5.87
N ALA A 250 11.67 -2.82 5.73
CA ALA A 250 12.59 -2.68 6.86
C ALA A 250 12.11 -1.65 7.92
N ASN A 251 11.17 -0.77 7.56
CA ASN A 251 10.62 0.28 8.41
C ASN A 251 9.27 -0.12 9.04
N GLY A 252 8.78 -1.34 8.76
CA GLY A 252 7.54 -1.87 9.31
C GLY A 252 6.29 -1.50 8.52
N ASN A 253 6.39 -0.92 7.32
CA ASN A 253 5.25 -0.71 6.44
C ASN A 253 4.87 -2.03 5.79
N TYR A 254 3.66 -2.53 6.08
CA TYR A 254 3.17 -3.78 5.50
C TYR A 254 2.73 -3.60 4.04
N VAL A 255 2.80 -4.67 3.25
CA VAL A 255 2.17 -4.73 1.93
C VAL A 255 0.69 -4.33 2.02
N ASP A 256 0.17 -3.74 0.95
CA ASP A 256 -1.18 -3.18 0.98
C ASP A 256 -2.25 -4.22 1.37
N ASN A 257 -3.20 -3.80 2.22
CA ASN A 257 -4.20 -4.68 2.85
C ASN A 257 -3.64 -5.97 3.49
N ASN A 258 -2.35 -5.99 3.84
CA ASN A 258 -1.62 -7.16 4.31
C ASN A 258 -1.58 -8.34 3.33
N ILE A 259 -1.93 -8.13 2.06
CA ILE A 259 -1.98 -9.17 1.02
C ILE A 259 -1.46 -8.61 -0.30
N ALA A 260 -0.39 -9.20 -0.83
CA ALA A 260 0.09 -8.95 -2.18
C ALA A 260 -0.06 -10.22 -3.03
N THR A 261 -0.57 -10.10 -4.25
CA THR A 261 -0.62 -11.20 -5.21
C THR A 261 0.20 -10.88 -6.44
N ALA A 262 0.91 -11.87 -6.96
CA ALA A 262 1.80 -11.75 -8.11
C ALA A 262 1.57 -12.91 -9.09
N SER A 263 1.69 -12.63 -10.38
CA SER A 263 1.72 -13.64 -11.44
C SER A 263 3.13 -13.68 -12.00
N ILE A 264 3.88 -14.70 -11.60
CA ILE A 264 5.31 -14.79 -11.85
C ILE A 264 5.55 -15.64 -13.09
N THR A 265 6.08 -15.08 -14.17
CA THR A 265 6.37 -15.84 -15.40
C THR A 265 7.76 -16.46 -15.38
N GLU A 266 8.00 -17.40 -16.29
CA GLU A 266 9.29 -18.08 -16.42
C GLU A 266 10.38 -17.07 -16.79
N LYS A 267 11.59 -17.22 -16.23
CA LYS A 267 12.73 -16.33 -16.47
C LYS A 267 12.98 -16.03 -17.96
N GLY A 268 12.87 -17.03 -18.84
CA GLY A 268 13.05 -16.85 -20.29
C GLY A 268 11.98 -15.99 -20.96
N THR A 269 10.82 -15.85 -20.31
CA THR A 269 9.66 -15.07 -20.78
C THR A 269 9.54 -13.71 -20.10
N GLN A 270 10.42 -13.38 -19.15
CA GLN A 270 10.39 -12.12 -18.43
C GLN A 270 10.78 -10.93 -19.29
N ARG A 271 10.07 -9.83 -19.10
CA ARG A 271 10.17 -8.60 -19.87
C ARG A 271 10.01 -7.43 -18.92
N VAL A 272 10.83 -6.40 -19.07
CA VAL A 272 10.72 -5.16 -18.30
C VAL A 272 10.23 -4.06 -19.22
N ALA A 273 9.13 -3.42 -18.81
CA ALA A 273 8.48 -2.41 -19.61
C ALA A 273 9.24 -1.11 -19.67
N VAL A 274 9.11 -0.43 -20.79
CA VAL A 274 9.53 0.96 -20.90
C VAL A 274 8.47 1.82 -20.22
N SER A 275 8.89 2.46 -19.13
CA SER A 275 8.09 3.38 -18.35
C SER A 275 7.95 4.73 -19.05
N SER A 276 9.08 5.25 -19.55
CA SER A 276 9.14 6.51 -20.30
C SER A 276 10.42 6.60 -21.11
N SER A 277 10.42 7.48 -22.10
CA SER A 277 11.63 7.84 -22.83
C SER A 277 11.64 9.34 -23.11
N LYS A 278 12.83 9.96 -23.12
CA LYS A 278 13.01 11.36 -23.51
C LYS A 278 14.33 11.56 -24.25
N ALA A 279 14.31 12.42 -25.27
CA ALA A 279 15.52 12.93 -25.88
C ALA A 279 16.22 13.89 -24.92
N THR A 280 17.51 13.69 -24.65
CA THR A 280 18.33 14.63 -23.86
C THR A 280 19.12 15.58 -24.75
N ASP A 281 19.40 15.18 -25.99
CA ASP A 281 19.96 16.01 -27.05
C ASP A 281 19.52 15.48 -28.42
N LYS A 282 20.09 16.00 -29.52
CA LYS A 282 19.74 15.61 -30.90
C LYS A 282 20.10 14.17 -31.27
N THR A 283 20.87 13.47 -30.44
CA THR A 283 21.43 12.14 -30.72
C THR A 283 21.33 11.18 -29.55
N THR A 284 20.87 11.64 -28.39
CA THR A 284 20.84 10.86 -27.15
C THR A 284 19.42 10.75 -26.62
N VAL A 285 19.06 9.54 -26.24
CA VAL A 285 17.76 9.21 -25.67
C VAL A 285 17.97 8.50 -24.34
N GLU A 286 17.26 8.97 -23.33
CA GLU A 286 17.17 8.36 -22.00
C GLU A 286 15.87 7.56 -21.93
N VAL A 287 15.98 6.29 -21.55
CA VAL A 287 14.85 5.38 -21.39
C VAL A 287 14.80 4.92 -19.93
N ASN A 288 13.64 5.11 -19.31
CA ASN A 288 13.34 4.62 -17.97
C ASN A 288 12.43 3.40 -18.08
N PHE A 289 12.66 2.42 -17.22
CA PHE A 289 11.99 1.13 -17.20
C PHE A 289 11.20 0.95 -15.91
N ASP A 290 10.16 0.12 -15.94
CA ASP A 290 9.30 -0.17 -14.79
C ASP A 290 9.94 -1.13 -13.76
N GLY A 291 11.24 -1.42 -13.92
CA GLY A 291 11.99 -2.25 -12.99
C GLY A 291 13.50 -2.17 -13.21
N PRO A 292 14.29 -2.66 -12.24
CA PRO A 292 15.73 -2.81 -12.40
C PRO A 292 16.04 -3.79 -13.54
N LEU A 293 17.02 -3.45 -14.36
CA LEU A 293 17.47 -4.28 -15.47
C LEU A 293 18.71 -5.08 -15.05
N ALA A 294 18.83 -6.31 -15.54
CA ALA A 294 20.08 -7.08 -15.44
C ALA A 294 20.95 -6.86 -16.69
N GLN A 295 20.30 -6.74 -17.85
CA GLN A 295 20.93 -6.60 -19.15
C GLN A 295 20.01 -5.82 -20.09
N VAL A 296 20.63 -5.08 -21.02
CA VAL A 296 19.92 -4.30 -22.05
C VAL A 296 20.54 -4.65 -23.39
N TYR A 297 19.71 -5.02 -24.36
CA TYR A 297 20.14 -5.27 -25.72
C TYR A 297 19.64 -4.15 -26.64
N ALA A 298 20.56 -3.41 -27.25
CA ALA A 298 20.18 -2.22 -28.04
C ALA A 298 19.27 -2.53 -29.23
N ASN A 299 19.38 -3.72 -29.80
CA ASN A 299 18.56 -4.19 -30.91
C ASN A 299 17.11 -4.49 -30.51
N ASP A 300 16.77 -4.49 -29.22
CA ASP A 300 15.37 -4.59 -28.75
C ASP A 300 14.64 -3.24 -28.80
N PHE A 301 15.34 -2.16 -29.16
CA PHE A 301 14.80 -0.80 -29.19
C PHE A 301 14.98 -0.15 -30.56
N GLU A 302 13.98 0.62 -30.96
CA GLU A 302 14.03 1.46 -32.14
C GLU A 302 13.35 2.81 -31.87
N LEU A 303 13.73 3.80 -32.67
CA LEU A 303 13.03 5.07 -32.77
C LEU A 303 12.00 4.97 -33.88
N VAL A 304 10.78 5.41 -33.59
CA VAL A 304 9.73 5.57 -34.59
C VAL A 304 9.52 7.05 -34.84
N LYS A 305 9.89 7.47 -36.06
CA LYS A 305 9.69 8.85 -36.54
C LYS A 305 8.19 9.11 -36.80
N PRO A 306 7.74 10.37 -36.85
CA PRO A 306 6.34 10.71 -37.12
C PRO A 306 5.77 10.15 -38.43
N ASN A 307 6.65 9.93 -39.42
CA ASN A 307 6.29 9.31 -40.71
C ASN A 307 6.21 7.77 -40.66
N GLY A 308 6.37 7.15 -39.49
CA GLY A 308 6.37 5.70 -39.28
C GLY A 308 7.70 5.00 -39.61
N SER A 309 8.71 5.72 -40.10
CA SER A 309 10.03 5.12 -40.34
C SER A 309 10.75 4.78 -39.04
N LYS A 310 11.51 3.69 -39.08
CA LYS A 310 12.19 3.11 -37.92
C LYS A 310 13.69 3.36 -38.01
N GLN A 311 14.30 3.69 -36.88
CA GLN A 311 15.73 3.95 -36.78
C GLN A 311 16.33 3.23 -35.58
N GLY A 312 17.46 2.56 -35.81
CA GLY A 312 18.12 1.78 -34.76
C GLY A 312 18.74 2.64 -33.67
N LEU A 313 18.88 2.04 -32.49
CA LEU A 313 19.56 2.62 -31.34
C LEU A 313 20.83 1.83 -31.02
N THR A 314 21.81 2.52 -30.42
CA THR A 314 23.00 1.90 -29.82
C THR A 314 23.01 2.17 -28.33
N LEU A 315 23.32 1.17 -27.52
CA LEU A 315 23.42 1.34 -26.08
C LEU A 315 24.67 2.17 -25.77
N SER A 316 24.48 3.36 -25.18
CA SER A 316 25.57 4.25 -24.78
C SER A 316 26.04 3.95 -23.37
N SER A 317 25.11 3.76 -22.43
CA SER A 317 25.43 3.41 -21.05
C SER A 317 24.25 2.75 -20.35
N PHE A 318 24.59 1.86 -19.42
CA PHE A 318 23.65 1.19 -18.52
C PHE A 318 24.44 0.60 -17.34
N ASN A 319 23.87 0.66 -16.14
CA ASN A 319 24.42 0.04 -14.94
C ASN A 319 23.50 -1.11 -14.49
N PRO A 320 23.97 -2.36 -14.37
CA PRO A 320 23.17 -3.45 -13.83
C PRO A 320 22.51 -3.09 -12.48
N GLY A 321 21.22 -3.39 -12.35
CA GLY A 321 20.39 -2.99 -11.21
C GLY A 321 19.73 -1.60 -11.34
N SER A 322 20.12 -0.80 -12.33
CA SER A 322 19.44 0.46 -12.67
C SER A 322 18.14 0.21 -13.44
N SER A 323 17.15 1.08 -13.25
CA SER A 323 15.94 1.17 -14.09
C SER A 323 16.08 2.15 -15.26
N LYS A 324 17.31 2.56 -15.57
CA LYS A 324 17.62 3.58 -16.58
C LYS A 324 18.74 3.13 -17.49
N ALA A 325 18.55 3.31 -18.80
CA ALA A 325 19.56 3.15 -19.83
C ALA A 325 19.60 4.37 -20.75
N THR A 326 20.78 4.65 -21.30
CA THR A 326 20.99 5.73 -22.26
C THR A 326 21.40 5.16 -23.60
N PHE A 327 20.73 5.61 -24.66
CA PHE A 327 20.95 5.18 -26.03
C PHE A 327 21.40 6.33 -26.91
N LYS A 328 22.17 6.01 -27.94
CA LYS A 328 22.51 6.91 -29.03
C LYS A 328 21.80 6.51 -30.31
N VAL A 329 21.34 7.51 -31.04
CA VAL A 329 20.68 7.34 -32.33
C VAL A 329 21.70 6.95 -33.38
N VAL A 330 21.41 5.90 -34.16
CA VAL A 330 22.25 5.49 -35.28
C VAL A 330 21.87 6.29 -36.52
N GLY A 331 22.78 7.13 -37.02
CA GLY A 331 22.58 7.89 -38.25
C GLY A 331 22.12 9.33 -38.00
N GLU A 332 20.96 9.69 -38.54
CA GLU A 332 20.43 11.06 -38.49
C GLU A 332 19.96 11.47 -37.08
N ALA A 333 20.01 12.78 -36.82
CA ALA A 333 19.54 13.37 -35.57
C ALA A 333 18.03 13.19 -35.35
N LEU A 334 17.62 13.21 -34.08
CA LEU A 334 16.24 13.12 -33.62
C LEU A 334 15.39 14.25 -34.19
N GLU A 335 14.23 13.86 -34.73
CA GLU A 335 13.18 14.79 -35.14
C GLU A 335 12.24 15.09 -33.96
N PRO A 336 11.61 16.27 -33.93
CA PRO A 336 10.54 16.56 -32.98
C PRO A 336 9.47 15.47 -33.02
N SER A 337 8.99 15.05 -31.85
CA SER A 337 7.94 14.04 -31.69
C SER A 337 8.33 12.60 -32.07
N THR A 338 9.62 12.29 -32.20
CA THR A 338 10.11 10.91 -32.28
C THR A 338 9.88 10.20 -30.94
N VAL A 339 9.36 8.96 -30.99
CA VAL A 339 9.14 8.13 -29.80
C VAL A 339 10.04 6.90 -29.84
N VAL A 340 10.50 6.45 -28.66
CA VAL A 340 11.17 5.15 -28.53
C VAL A 340 10.11 4.07 -28.44
N GLN A 341 10.29 2.99 -29.19
CA GLN A 341 9.49 1.79 -29.07
C GLN A 341 10.38 0.55 -28.90
N CYS A 342 9.81 -0.44 -28.24
CA CYS A 342 10.37 -1.78 -28.15
C CYS A 342 10.06 -2.51 -29.47
N SER A 343 11.10 -2.89 -30.21
CA SER A 343 10.98 -3.53 -31.52
C SER A 343 10.87 -5.06 -31.44
N ASN A 344 11.35 -5.65 -30.34
CA ASN A 344 11.37 -7.10 -30.13
C ASN A 344 10.49 -7.49 -28.94
N GLU A 345 9.99 -8.74 -28.99
CA GLU A 345 9.20 -9.38 -27.93
C GLU A 345 9.88 -9.41 -26.55
N ARG A 346 11.15 -9.00 -26.45
CA ARG A 346 12.04 -9.00 -25.26
C ARG A 346 11.90 -7.79 -24.35
N CYS A 347 11.22 -6.74 -24.81
CA CYS A 347 10.80 -5.63 -23.98
C CYS A 347 9.27 -5.52 -24.09
N ILE A 348 8.58 -5.70 -22.97
CA ILE A 348 7.15 -5.44 -22.83
C ILE A 348 7.04 -4.44 -21.74
#